data_AF-A0A5C5YVD7-F1
#
_entry.id   AF-A0A5C5YVD7-F1
#
_cell.length_a   1.000
_cell.length_b   1.000
_cell.length_c   1.000
_cell.angle_alpha   90.00
_cell.angle_beta   90.00
_cell.angle_gamma   90.00
#
_symmetry.space_group_name_H-M   'P 1'
#
loop_
_entity.id
_entity.type
_entity.pdbx_description
1 polymer ?
#
loop_
_entity_poly.entity_id
_entity_poly.type
_entity_poly.pdbx_seq_one_letter_code
_entity_poly.pdbx_strand_id
1 'polypeptide(L)'
;MSFAPDPLNQIETMSKAVADPDHLRQFAAHLHRFAEEMKQNSASLASQMNQLEQTWRDEQQRKFADEFTVQLRQFSKLIKATEEHVPYLMRKAEQLDAYLGR
;
A
#
# COMPACT_ATOMS: atom_id res chain seq x y z
N MET A 1 37.29 -26.56 -24.56
CA MET A 1 37.21 -26.57 -23.08
C MET A 1 35.98 -25.80 -22.68
N SER A 2 34.94 -26.50 -22.20
CA SER A 2 33.67 -25.91 -21.77
C SER A 2 33.81 -25.54 -20.30
N PHE A 3 33.77 -24.25 -19.98
CA PHE A 3 33.71 -23.76 -18.60
C PHE A 3 32.27 -23.96 -18.11
N ALA A 4 32.04 -25.06 -17.40
CA ALA A 4 30.81 -25.19 -16.62
C ALA A 4 30.83 -24.11 -15.52
N PRO A 5 29.78 -23.28 -15.38
CA PRO A 5 29.73 -22.29 -14.31
C PRO A 5 29.63 -23.02 -12.96
N ASP A 6 30.40 -22.53 -11.99
CA ASP A 6 30.51 -23.10 -10.65
C ASP A 6 29.13 -23.05 -9.93
N PRO A 7 28.59 -24.18 -9.45
CA PRO A 7 27.26 -24.25 -8.86
C PRO A 7 27.16 -23.52 -7.51
N LEU A 8 28.28 -23.21 -6.85
CA LEU A 8 28.27 -22.50 -5.56
C LEU A 8 28.01 -20.99 -5.73
N ASN A 9 28.42 -20.40 -6.85
CA ASN A 9 28.20 -18.97 -7.13
C ASN A 9 26.72 -18.66 -7.47
N GLN A 10 25.97 -19.66 -7.94
CA GLN A 10 24.56 -19.52 -8.30
C GLN A 10 23.63 -19.56 -7.07
N ILE A 11 24.07 -20.21 -5.99
CA ILE A 11 23.32 -20.31 -4.73
C ILE A 11 23.49 -19.02 -3.91
N GLU A 12 24.65 -18.37 -3.96
CA GLU A 12 24.87 -17.06 -3.31
C GLU A 12 24.00 -15.94 -3.93
N THR A 13 23.74 -15.99 -5.24
CA THR A 13 22.85 -15.02 -5.92
C THR A 13 21.37 -15.16 -5.55
N MET A 14 20.95 -16.30 -4.99
CA MET A 14 19.57 -16.53 -4.56
C MET A 14 19.32 -16.13 -3.09
N SER A 15 20.37 -15.99 -2.27
CA SER A 15 20.29 -15.65 -0.83
C SER A 15 20.56 -14.17 -0.54
N LYS A 16 21.12 -13.43 -1.48
CA LYS A 16 21.13 -11.95 -1.47
C LYS A 16 19.85 -11.50 -2.14
N ALA A 17 18.91 -10.93 -1.38
CA ALA A 17 17.69 -10.38 -1.97
C ALA A 17 18.06 -9.41 -3.11
N VAL A 18 17.74 -9.79 -4.34
CA VAL A 18 17.87 -8.97 -5.57
C VAL A 18 16.77 -7.89 -5.53
N ALA A 19 16.84 -7.01 -4.55
CA ALA A 19 15.95 -5.87 -4.41
C ALA A 19 16.77 -4.62 -4.67
N ASP A 20 16.38 -3.86 -5.69
CA ASP A 20 16.96 -2.57 -5.99
C ASP A 20 16.39 -1.53 -4.99
N PRO A 21 17.24 -0.81 -4.22
CA PRO A 21 16.77 0.21 -3.29
C PRO A 21 15.95 1.31 -3.98
N ASP A 22 16.26 1.65 -5.24
CA ASP A 22 15.50 2.63 -6.00
C ASP A 22 14.13 2.10 -6.40
N HIS A 23 14.00 0.81 -6.76
CA HIS A 23 12.68 0.21 -6.98
C HIS A 23 11.83 0.18 -5.71
N LEU A 24 12.43 -0.08 -4.54
CA LEU A 24 11.71 -0.04 -3.26
C LEU A 24 11.21 1.37 -2.95
N ARG A 25 12.03 2.40 -3.16
CA ARG A 25 11.63 3.82 -2.98
C ARG A 25 10.54 4.23 -3.95
N GLN A 26 10.65 3.85 -5.22
CA GLN A 26 9.63 4.13 -6.24
C GLN A 26 8.30 3.47 -5.86
N PHE A 27 8.32 2.21 -5.45
CA PHE A 27 7.12 1.52 -5.00
C PHE A 27 6.54 2.15 -3.73
N ALA A 28 7.37 2.52 -2.75
CA ALA A 28 6.93 3.21 -1.54
C ALA A 28 6.25 4.56 -1.86
N ALA A 29 6.83 5.35 -2.77
CA ALA A 29 6.25 6.61 -3.23
C ALA A 29 4.92 6.40 -3.98
N HIS A 30 4.83 5.36 -4.81
CA HIS A 30 3.58 4.98 -5.46
C HIS A 30 2.52 4.54 -4.45
N LEU A 31 2.89 3.69 -3.48
CA LEU A 31 2.02 3.20 -2.42
C LEU A 31 1.47 4.34 -1.56
N HIS A 32 2.30 5.33 -1.23
CA HIS A 32 1.89 6.51 -0.49
C HIS A 32 0.87 7.35 -1.26
N ARG A 33 1.12 7.64 -2.54
CA ARG A 33 0.16 8.36 -3.40
C ARG A 33 -1.17 7.62 -3.52
N PHE A 34 -1.12 6.31 -3.74
CA PHE A 34 -2.30 5.47 -3.81
C PHE A 34 -3.13 5.53 -2.51
N ALA A 35 -2.49 5.47 -1.35
CA ALA A 35 -3.17 5.60 -0.06
C ALA A 35 -3.87 6.95 0.11
N GLU A 36 -3.20 8.04 -0.28
CA GLU A 36 -3.76 9.40 -0.20
C GLU A 36 -4.94 9.59 -1.18
N GLU A 37 -4.84 9.07 -2.41
CA GLU A 37 -5.95 9.06 -3.38
C GLU A 37 -7.16 8.28 -2.85
N MET A 38 -6.94 7.09 -2.29
CA MET A 38 -8.01 6.30 -1.68
C MET A 38 -8.70 7.05 -0.54
N LYS A 39 -7.93 7.76 0.29
CA LYS A 39 -8.45 8.57 1.39
C LYS A 39 -9.32 9.72 0.89
N GLN A 40 -8.86 10.44 -0.13
CA GLN A 40 -9.63 11.53 -0.75
C GLN A 40 -10.93 11.02 -1.37
N ASN A 41 -10.87 9.91 -2.10
CA ASN A 41 -12.05 9.28 -2.69
C ASN A 41 -13.04 8.79 -1.62
N SER A 42 -12.54 8.20 -0.52
CA SER A 42 -13.37 7.78 0.61
C SER A 42 -14.07 8.97 1.29
N ALA A 43 -13.38 10.08 1.48
CA ALA A 43 -13.95 11.30 2.03
C ALA A 43 -15.02 11.91 1.12
N SER A 44 -14.78 11.94 -0.20
CA SER A 44 -15.75 12.38 -1.19
C SER A 44 -17.02 11.51 -1.17
N LEU A 45 -16.85 10.19 -1.08
CA LEU A 45 -17.96 9.24 -1.01
C LEU A 45 -18.79 9.42 0.27
N ALA A 46 -18.14 9.67 1.42
CA ALA A 46 -18.84 9.99 2.66
C ALA A 46 -19.64 11.30 2.54
N SER A 47 -19.12 12.32 1.86
CA SER A 47 -19.86 13.56 1.59
C SER A 47 -21.07 13.33 0.69
N GLN A 48 -20.93 12.53 -0.37
CA GLN A 48 -22.05 12.16 -1.24
C GLN A 48 -23.12 11.37 -0.49
N MET A 49 -22.71 10.49 0.42
CA MET A 49 -23.63 9.78 1.31
C MET A 49 -24.45 10.76 2.15
N ASN A 50 -23.80 11.73 2.82
CA ASN A 50 -24.50 12.75 3.61
C ASN A 50 -25.52 13.56 2.79
N GLN A 51 -25.26 13.80 1.50
CA GLN A 51 -26.22 14.46 0.61
C GLN A 51 -27.41 13.54 0.30
N LEU A 52 -27.16 12.25 0.07
CA LEU A 52 -28.20 11.26 -0.15
C LEU A 52 -29.15 11.17 1.05
N GLU A 53 -28.64 11.20 2.29
CA GLU A 53 -29.45 11.19 3.52
C GLU A 53 -30.38 12.40 3.64
N GLN A 54 -30.06 13.52 2.99
CA GLN A 54 -30.94 14.69 2.98
C GLN A 54 -32.17 14.47 2.11
N THR A 55 -32.04 13.69 1.04
CA THR A 55 -33.09 13.39 0.07
C THR A 55 -33.84 12.09 0.34
N TRP A 56 -33.20 11.15 1.04
CA TRP A 56 -33.73 9.83 1.36
C TRP A 56 -33.75 9.66 2.88
N ARG A 57 -34.94 9.62 3.49
CA ARG A 57 -35.13 9.69 4.96
C ARG A 57 -36.11 8.64 5.47
N ASP A 58 -35.92 7.40 5.07
CA ASP A 58 -36.74 6.27 5.54
C ASP A 58 -35.91 5.25 6.33
N GLU A 59 -36.54 4.16 6.79
CA GLU A 59 -35.85 3.09 7.52
C GLU A 59 -34.85 2.32 6.63
N GLN A 60 -35.09 2.25 5.31
CA GLN A 60 -34.17 1.60 4.38
C GLN A 60 -32.88 2.40 4.24
N GLN A 61 -32.98 3.73 4.18
CA GLN A 61 -31.83 4.60 4.19
C GLN A 61 -31.00 4.41 5.46
N ARG A 62 -31.62 4.34 6.64
CA ARG A 62 -30.88 4.10 7.90
C ARG A 62 -30.11 2.79 7.87
N LYS A 63 -30.77 1.71 7.44
CA LYS A 63 -30.13 0.40 7.31
C LYS A 63 -28.96 0.44 6.32
N PHE A 64 -29.16 1.07 5.16
CA PHE A 64 -28.10 1.25 4.17
C PHE A 64 -26.93 2.07 4.72
N ALA A 65 -27.20 3.18 5.42
CA ALA A 65 -26.19 4.05 6.01
C ALA A 65 -25.36 3.33 7.08
N ASP A 66 -25.99 2.52 7.93
CA ASP A 66 -25.29 1.72 8.93
C ASP A 66 -24.34 0.71 8.29
N GLU A 67 -24.82 -0.05 7.30
CA GLU A 67 -24.02 -1.03 6.56
C GLU A 67 -22.86 -0.35 5.80
N PHE A 68 -23.15 0.75 5.11
CA PHE A 68 -22.17 1.49 4.33
C PHE A 68 -21.10 2.15 5.21
N THR A 69 -21.48 2.69 6.37
CA THR A 69 -20.54 3.28 7.34
C THR A 69 -19.58 2.23 7.92
N VAL A 70 -20.04 0.99 8.11
CA VAL A 70 -19.15 -0.12 8.49
C VAL A 70 -18.10 -0.36 7.39
N GLN A 71 -18.50 -0.39 6.13
CA GLN A 71 -17.59 -0.59 4.99
C GLN A 71 -16.58 0.56 4.86
N LEU A 72 -17.01 1.81 4.96
CA LEU A 72 -16.12 2.97 4.95
C LEU A 72 -15.06 2.93 6.07
N ARG A 73 -15.45 2.43 7.26
CA ARG A 73 -14.49 2.21 8.36
C ARG A 73 -13.46 1.13 8.04
N GLN A 74 -13.84 0.06 7.34
CA GLN A 74 -12.90 -0.97 6.89
C GLN A 74 -11.92 -0.41 5.85
N PHE A 75 -12.40 0.38 4.89
CA PHE A 75 -11.54 1.11 3.95
C PHE A 75 -10.56 2.03 4.66
N SER A 76 -11.03 2.78 5.66
CA SER A 76 -10.16 3.67 6.46
C SER A 76 -9.05 2.90 7.19
N LYS A 77 -9.33 1.68 7.67
CA LYS A 77 -8.31 0.81 8.29
C LYS A 77 -7.31 0.30 7.25
N LEU A 78 -7.77 -0.08 6.06
CA LEU A 78 -6.91 -0.53 4.97
C LEU A 78 -5.95 0.57 4.50
N ILE A 79 -6.44 1.81 4.37
CA ILE A 79 -5.62 2.98 4.02
C ILE A 79 -4.50 3.15 5.06
N LYS A 80 -4.83 3.14 6.36
CA LYS A 80 -3.84 3.26 7.44
C LYS A 80 -2.79 2.16 7.39
N ALA A 81 -3.21 0.90 7.25
CA ALA A 81 -2.29 -0.22 7.12
C ALA A 81 -1.36 -0.07 5.89
N THR A 82 -1.90 0.47 4.80
CA THR A 82 -1.12 0.76 3.58
C THR A 82 -0.07 1.85 3.82
N GLU A 83 -0.42 2.92 4.53
CA GLU A 83 0.51 4.00 4.90
C GLU A 83 1.64 3.48 5.81
N GLU A 84 1.37 2.53 6.71
CA GLU A 84 2.36 1.91 7.59
C GLU A 84 3.41 1.06 6.84
N HIS A 85 3.09 0.57 5.64
CA HIS A 85 4.05 -0.17 4.80
C HIS A 85 5.09 0.73 4.12
N VAL A 86 4.77 2.01 3.90
CA VAL A 86 5.68 2.99 3.28
C VAL A 86 7.01 3.12 4.05
N PRO A 87 7.02 3.40 5.37
CA PRO A 87 8.28 3.53 6.12
C PRO A 87 9.05 2.21 6.20
N TYR A 88 8.37 1.06 6.18
CA TYR A 88 9.04 -0.24 6.13
C TYR A 88 9.85 -0.42 4.84
N LEU A 89 9.26 -0.08 3.68
CA LEU A 89 9.92 -0.15 2.38
C LEU A 89 11.09 0.83 2.28
N MET A 90 10.93 2.04 2.82
CA MET A 90 11.99 3.04 2.89
C MET A 90 13.18 2.57 3.73
N ARG A 91 12.94 2.06 4.95
CA ARG A 91 13.99 1.49 5.80
C ARG A 91 14.70 0.32 5.13
N LYS A 92 13.96 -0.52 4.39
CA LYS A 92 14.54 -1.64 3.65
C LYS A 92 15.44 -1.16 2.51
N ALA A 93 15.05 -0.08 1.82
CA ALA A 93 15.90 0.55 0.81
C ALA A 93 17.19 1.11 1.43
N GLU A 94 17.10 1.84 2.54
CA GLU A 94 18.27 2.38 3.26
C GLU A 94 19.25 1.29 3.72
N GLN A 95 18.74 0.15 4.22
CA GLN A 95 19.57 -1.00 4.59
C GLN A 95 20.30 -1.60 3.39
N LEU A 96 19.64 -1.65 2.23
CA LEU A 96 20.23 -2.15 0.99
C LEU A 96 21.29 -1.19 0.45
N ASP A 97 21.06 0.13 0.50
CA ASP A 97 22.09 1.12 0.12
C ASP A 97 23.34 0.99 0.99
N ALA A 98 23.16 0.89 2.31
CA ALA A 98 24.27 0.69 3.25
C ALA A 98 25.04 -0.60 2.98
N TYR A 99 24.34 -1.68 2.59
CA TYR A 99 24.98 -2.95 2.21
C TYR A 99 25.73 -2.85 0.87
N LEU A 100 25.20 -2.08 -0.08
CA LEU A 100 25.82 -1.83 -1.38
C LEU A 100 26.95 -0.78 -1.33
N GLY A 101 27.15 -0.13 -0.18
CA GLY A 101 28.13 0.93 0.00
C GLY A 101 27.82 2.19 -0.80
N ARG A 102 26.53 2.46 -1.04
CA ARG A 102 26.00 3.67 -1.69
C ARG A 102 25.50 4.69 -0.70
#